data_AF-A0A2T2YMU1-F1
#
_entry.id   AF-A0A2T2YMU1-F1
#
_cell.length_a   1.000
_cell.length_b   1.000
_cell.length_c   1.000
_cell.angle_alpha   90.00
_cell.angle_beta   90.00
_cell.angle_gamma   90.00
#
_symmetry.space_group_name_H-M   'P 1'
#
loop_
_entity.id
_entity.type
_entity.pdbx_description
1 polymer ?
#
loop_
_entity_poly.entity_id
_entity_poly.type
_entity_poly.pdbx_seq_one_letter_code
_entity_poly.pdbx_strand_id
1 'polypeptide(L)'
;MAKTYKVAVELSTEATLQLFKLEGYVIALTRTLDNVYRIAINDFPIDGELDYYVHCTGWNKTTWSLKISLDDKDITPEPIRGMIEKGYSAVRGSIKF
;
A
#
# COMPACT_ATOMS: atom_id res chain seq x y z
N MET A 1 -22.47 9.20 -3.57
CA MET A 1 -22.46 7.74 -3.36
C MET A 1 -21.05 7.31 -3.74
N ALA A 2 -20.26 6.80 -2.79
CA ALA A 2 -18.91 6.33 -3.09
C ALA A 2 -19.01 5.17 -4.09
N LYS A 3 -18.16 5.18 -5.13
CA LYS A 3 -18.10 4.07 -6.08
C LYS A 3 -17.27 2.95 -5.45
N THR A 4 -17.72 1.72 -5.61
CA THR A 4 -16.95 0.55 -5.15
C THR A 4 -16.04 0.04 -6.26
N TYR A 5 -14.88 -0.45 -5.86
CA TYR A 5 -13.84 -0.95 -6.76
C TYR A 5 -13.28 -2.26 -6.24
N LYS A 6 -12.81 -3.10 -7.16
CA LYS A 6 -11.92 -4.22 -6.84
C LYS A 6 -10.52 -3.68 -6.63
N VAL A 7 -10.03 -3.67 -5.40
CA VAL A 7 -8.70 -3.20 -5.04
C VAL A 7 -7.76 -4.38 -4.87
N ALA A 8 -6.60 -4.33 -5.51
CA ALA A 8 -5.48 -5.20 -5.19
C ALA A 8 -4.29 -4.36 -4.73
N VAL A 9 -3.63 -4.78 -3.65
CA VAL A 9 -2.46 -4.09 -3.10
C VAL A 9 -1.30 -5.07 -3.03
N GLU A 10 -0.12 -4.61 -3.44
CA GLU A 10 1.14 -5.30 -3.27
C GLU A 10 2.18 -4.34 -2.68
N LEU A 11 2.73 -4.68 -1.52
CA LEU A 11 3.83 -3.96 -0.89
C LEU A 11 5.05 -4.88 -0.83
N SER A 12 6.02 -4.64 -1.70
CA SER A 12 7.27 -5.41 -1.75
C SER A 12 8.29 -4.80 -0.80
N THR A 13 8.69 -5.56 0.23
CA THR A 13 9.71 -5.12 1.18
C THR A 13 10.24 -6.27 2.04
N GLU A 14 11.53 -6.23 2.35
CA GLU A 14 12.13 -7.10 3.37
C GLU A 14 11.85 -6.60 4.80
N ALA A 15 11.39 -5.36 4.95
CA ALA A 15 11.04 -4.76 6.23
C ALA A 15 9.77 -5.39 6.83
N THR A 16 9.53 -5.07 8.11
CA THR A 16 8.28 -5.43 8.77
C THR A 16 7.25 -4.34 8.53
N LEU A 17 6.11 -4.69 7.94
CA LEU A 17 4.96 -3.80 7.84
C LEU A 17 4.33 -3.67 9.24
N GLN A 18 4.24 -2.44 9.75
CA GLN A 18 3.57 -2.15 11.01
C GLN A 18 2.13 -1.73 10.80
N LEU A 19 1.87 -0.91 9.77
CA LEU A 19 0.54 -0.38 9.50
C LEU A 19 0.37 -0.04 8.03
N PHE A 20 -0.73 -0.49 7.45
CA PHE A 20 -1.19 -0.06 6.13
C PHE A 20 -2.62 0.46 6.24
N LYS A 21 -2.90 1.59 5.60
CA LYS A 21 -4.25 2.14 5.50
C LYS A 21 -4.60 2.53 4.07
N LEU A 22 -5.87 2.36 3.74
CA LEU A 22 -6.53 2.90 2.55
C LEU A 22 -7.79 3.63 2.99
N GLU A 23 -8.04 4.84 2.49
CA GLU A 23 -9.22 5.64 2.86
C GLU A 23 -9.39 5.80 4.38
N GLY A 24 -8.27 5.84 5.13
CA GLY A 24 -8.26 5.87 6.59
C GLY A 24 -8.56 4.54 7.30
N TYR A 25 -9.04 3.52 6.60
CA TYR A 25 -9.27 2.17 7.13
C TYR A 25 -7.96 1.40 7.26
N VAL A 26 -7.80 0.67 8.37
CA VAL A 26 -6.67 -0.23 8.56
C VAL A 26 -6.89 -1.50 7.76
N ILE A 27 -5.96 -1.79 6.84
CA ILE A 27 -6.04 -2.93 5.94
C ILE A 27 -4.94 -3.94 6.30
N ALA A 28 -5.34 -5.15 6.68
CA ALA A 28 -4.41 -6.20 7.06
C ALA A 28 -3.85 -6.91 5.82
N LEU A 29 -2.63 -6.56 5.43
CA LEU A 29 -1.95 -7.24 4.32
C LEU A 29 -1.31 -8.56 4.79
N THR A 30 -1.37 -9.59 3.95
CA THR A 30 -0.75 -10.90 4.24
C THR A 30 0.65 -10.97 3.64
N ARG A 31 1.67 -11.28 4.44
CA ARG A 31 3.04 -11.48 3.95
C ARG A 31 3.15 -12.85 3.27
N THR A 32 3.66 -12.86 2.05
CA THR A 32 3.97 -14.05 1.26
C THR A 32 5.46 -14.40 1.33
N LEU A 33 5.83 -15.60 0.86
CA LEU A 33 7.19 -16.15 0.93
C LEU A 33 8.24 -15.32 0.16
N ASP A 34 7.81 -14.56 -0.84
CA ASP A 34 8.62 -13.67 -1.67
C ASP A 34 8.81 -12.26 -1.09
N ASN A 35 8.59 -12.07 0.22
CA ASN A 35 8.70 -10.78 0.91
C ASN A 35 7.80 -9.68 0.32
N VAL A 36 6.59 -10.06 -0.09
CA VAL A 36 5.55 -9.14 -0.53
C VAL A 36 4.37 -9.25 0.41
N TYR A 37 3.79 -8.12 0.80
CA TYR A 37 2.52 -8.08 1.52
C TYR A 37 1.40 -7.84 0.51
N ARG A 38 0.36 -8.68 0.51
CA ARG A 38 -0.71 -8.66 -0.48
C ARG A 38 -2.10 -8.69 0.13
N ILE A 39 -3.08 -8.07 -0.55
CA ILE A 39 -4.52 -8.26 -0.33
C ILE A 39 -5.29 -8.00 -1.63
N ALA A 40 -6.46 -8.63 -1.76
CA ALA A 40 -7.48 -8.28 -2.75
C ALA A 40 -8.83 -8.06 -2.04
N ILE A 41 -9.53 -6.98 -2.39
CA ILE A 41 -10.82 -6.57 -1.83
C ILE A 41 -11.76 -6.30 -3.01
N ASN A 42 -12.91 -6.97 -3.08
CA ASN A 42 -13.79 -6.86 -4.25
C ASN A 42 -14.70 -5.62 -4.25
N ASP A 43 -15.08 -5.12 -3.07
CA ASP A 43 -16.08 -4.05 -2.92
C ASP A 43 -15.56 -2.96 -1.98
N PHE A 44 -14.43 -2.34 -2.32
CA PHE A 44 -13.88 -1.27 -1.50
C PHE A 44 -14.44 0.10 -1.92
N PRO A 45 -15.08 0.86 -1.02
CA PRO A 45 -15.63 2.17 -1.35
C PRO A 45 -14.52 3.21 -1.45
N ILE A 46 -14.47 3.96 -2.56
CA ILE A 46 -13.55 5.08 -2.75
C ILE A 46 -14.36 6.31 -3.14
N ASP A 47 -14.04 7.46 -2.53
CA ASP A 47 -14.69 8.75 -2.80
C ASP A 47 -13.65 9.79 -3.23
N GLY A 48 -13.56 10.04 -4.54
CA GLY A 48 -12.58 10.98 -5.09
C GLY A 48 -11.19 10.35 -5.30
N GLU A 49 -10.20 10.86 -4.57
CA GLU A 49 -8.82 10.35 -4.63
C GLU A 49 -8.66 9.12 -3.72
N LEU A 50 -7.69 8.25 -4.03
CA LEU A 50 -7.37 7.13 -3.14
C LEU A 50 -6.27 7.53 -2.16
N ASP A 51 -6.64 7.71 -0.90
CA ASP A 51 -5.72 8.01 0.20
C ASP A 51 -5.04 6.73 0.70
N TYR A 52 -3.71 6.79 0.89
CA TYR A 52 -2.94 5.68 1.44
C TYR A 52 -1.97 6.11 2.55
N TYR A 53 -1.65 5.15 3.41
CA TYR A 53 -0.60 5.28 4.42
C TYR A 53 0.16 3.97 4.58
N VAL A 54 1.49 4.03 4.52
CA VAL A 54 2.39 2.89 4.72
C VAL A 54 3.34 3.22 5.87
N HIS A 55 3.45 2.33 6.84
CA HIS A 55 4.43 2.39 7.90
C HIS A 55 5.19 1.07 8.03
N CYS A 56 6.48 1.10 7.72
CA CYS A 56 7.39 -0.03 7.81
C CYS A 56 8.48 0.24 8.84
N THR A 57 8.96 -0.82 9.50
CA THR A 57 10.11 -0.79 10.42
C THR A 57 11.12 -1.85 10.00
N GLY A 58 12.41 -1.57 10.16
CA GLY A 58 13.46 -2.52 9.80
C GLY A 58 14.84 -1.91 9.86
N TRP A 59 15.77 -2.51 9.12
CA TRP A 59 17.13 -2.02 8.98
C TRP A 59 17.18 -0.73 8.16
N ASN A 60 18.09 0.17 8.52
CA ASN A 60 18.31 1.39 7.74
C ASN A 60 18.73 1.04 6.31
N LYS A 61 18.30 1.87 5.36
CA LYS A 61 18.47 1.72 3.91
C LYS A 61 17.68 0.58 3.26
N THR A 62 16.89 -0.19 4.02
CA THR A 62 15.91 -1.11 3.42
C THR A 62 14.85 -0.29 2.68
N THR A 63 14.59 -0.65 1.43
CA THR A 63 13.59 0.00 0.59
C THR A 63 12.28 -0.78 0.60
N TRP A 64 11.21 -0.10 0.19
CA TRP A 64 9.93 -0.71 -0.07
C TRP A 64 9.29 -0.07 -1.30
N SER A 65 8.42 -0.84 -1.97
CA SER A 65 7.62 -0.34 -3.09
C SER A 65 6.17 -0.81 -2.94
N LEU A 66 5.24 0.13 -3.12
CA LEU A 66 3.80 -0.08 -3.08
C LEU A 66 3.24 0.00 -4.50
N LYS A 67 2.43 -1.00 -4.84
CA LYS A 67 1.61 -1.07 -6.04
C LYS A 67 0.14 -1.24 -5.64
N ILE A 68 -0.74 -0.48 -6.28
CA ILE A 68 -2.18 -0.56 -6.10
C ILE A 68 -2.84 -0.69 -7.47
N SER A 69 -3.75 -1.65 -7.60
CA SER A 69 -4.60 -1.83 -8.78
C SER A 69 -6.07 -1.64 -8.40
N LEU A 70 -6.83 -0.98 -9.27
CA LEU A 70 -8.29 -0.81 -9.18
C LEU A 70 -8.95 -1.43 -10.42
N ASP A 71 -9.93 -2.31 -10.24
CA ASP A 71 -10.62 -3.03 -11.31
C ASP A 71 -9.63 -3.64 -12.33
N ASP A 72 -8.57 -4.27 -11.79
CA ASP A 72 -7.47 -4.90 -12.53
C ASP A 72 -6.58 -3.92 -13.34
N LYS A 73 -6.77 -2.60 -13.21
CA LYS A 73 -5.90 -1.55 -13.76
C LYS A 73 -4.91 -1.06 -12.70
N ASP A 74 -3.62 -1.09 -13.01
CA ASP A 74 -2.57 -0.49 -12.16
C ASP A 74 -2.75 1.04 -12.13
N ILE A 75 -2.95 1.61 -10.94
CA ILE A 75 -3.08 3.05 -10.71
C ILE A 75 -1.78 3.68 -10.18
N THR A 76 -0.73 2.88 -10.04
CA THR A 76 0.62 3.24 -9.59
C THR A 76 1.68 2.84 -10.63
N PRO A 77 1.57 3.32 -11.89
CA PRO A 77 2.48 2.91 -12.96
C PRO A 77 3.95 3.25 -12.64
N GLU A 78 4.17 4.35 -11.94
CA GLU A 78 5.39 4.57 -11.17
C GLU A 78 5.15 4.09 -9.74
N PRO A 79 5.83 3.01 -9.29
CA PRO A 79 5.59 2.48 -7.96
C PRO A 79 5.90 3.54 -6.91
N ILE A 80 5.00 3.70 -5.95
CA ILE A 80 5.27 4.51 -4.77
C ILE A 80 6.38 3.82 -3.97
N ARG A 81 7.43 4.54 -3.61
CA ARG A 81 8.59 3.98 -2.92
C ARG A 81 8.88 4.74 -1.65
N GLY A 82 9.54 4.05 -0.72
CA GLY A 82 10.18 4.67 0.42
C GLY A 82 11.37 3.87 0.91
N MET A 83 12.04 4.42 1.90
CA MET A 83 13.24 3.85 2.50
C MET A 83 13.21 4.04 4.01
N ILE A 84 13.71 3.04 4.73
CA ILE A 84 13.92 3.10 6.18
C ILE A 84 15.16 3.98 6.46
N GLU A 85 15.00 5.11 7.14
CA GLU A 85 16.14 5.99 7.44
C GLU A 85 16.59 5.94 8.91
N LYS A 86 15.65 5.69 9.83
CA LYS A 86 15.88 5.74 11.29
C LYS A 86 15.19 4.59 12.02
N GLY A 87 15.31 3.38 11.48
CA GLY A 87 14.61 2.18 11.95
C GLY A 87 13.16 2.08 11.50
N TYR A 88 12.61 3.14 10.90
CA TYR A 88 11.28 3.14 10.29
C TYR A 88 11.19 4.03 9.03
N SER A 89 10.09 3.87 8.30
CA SER A 89 9.64 4.69 7.17
C SER A 89 8.12 4.80 7.26
N ALA A 90 7.60 6.03 7.29
CA ALA A 90 6.16 6.30 7.31
C ALA A 90 5.83 7.29 6.20
N VAL A 91 5.03 6.87 5.23
CA VAL A 91 4.66 7.67 4.05
C VAL A 91 3.14 7.70 3.92
N ARG A 92 2.62 8.90 3.67
CA ARG A 92 1.22 9.17 3.35
C ARG A 92 1.14 9.82 1.97
N GLY A 93 0.12 9.50 1.21
CA GLY A 93 -0.19 10.22 -0.03
C GLY A 93 -1.62 9.97 -0.49
N SER A 94 -1.97 10.56 -1.63
CA SER A 94 -3.22 10.36 -2.34
C SER A 94 -2.95 10.08 -3.81
N ILE A 95 -3.80 9.29 -4.46
CA ILE A 95 -3.66 8.91 -5.87
C ILE A 95 -4.92 9.34 -6.62
N LYS A 96 -4.74 10.07 -7.73
CA LYS A 96 -5.79 10.34 -8.72
C LYS A 96 -5.78 9.24 -9.77
N PHE A 97 -6.94 8.64 -10.10
CA PHE A 97 -7.03 7.46 -10.96
C PHE A 97 -8.21 7.47 -11.94
#